data_AF-A0A2V9JMK4-F1
#
_entry.id   AF-A0A2V9JMK4-F1
#
_cell.length_a   1.000
_cell.length_b   1.000
_cell.length_c   1.000
_cell.angle_alpha   90.00
_cell.angle_beta   90.00
_cell.angle_gamma   90.00
#
_symmetry.space_group_name_H-M   'P 1'
#
loop_
_entity.id
_entity.type
_entity.pdbx_description
1 polymer ?
#
loop_
_entity_poly.entity_id
_entity_poly.type
_entity_poly.pdbx_seq_one_letter_code
_entity_poly.pdbx_strand_id
1 'polypeptide(L)'
;TREFFHSERQVSMKEQSRVNNKFLRRRQTWILLTLPAFLAALLALGVFRVGKWLVVEDRAEPGRAIVVLSGHLPFRAMEAARLYQRGLAPEVWLTRGKRPAEEAALAKLGIDYPPEDAYNRKVLERMGVPGRAIRLLEGDVRNTAEELRLVERELKMLGGQKVILVTSKPHTRRVKATWRALTAAAGQAEVRYADDDPFNPKRWWENTEDALAVSRECFGLLNVWAGFPVRQERR
;
A
#
# COMPACT_ATOMS: atom_id res chain seq x y z
N THR A 1 13.91 79.08 17.59
CA THR A 1 13.31 78.43 16.41
C THR A 1 13.92 77.08 16.04
N ARG A 2 15.23 76.84 16.18
CA ARG A 2 15.85 75.53 15.84
C ARG A 2 15.46 74.35 16.75
N GLU A 3 15.24 74.55 18.05
CA GLU A 3 14.88 73.45 18.97
C GLU A 3 13.45 72.92 18.77
N PHE A 4 12.50 73.80 18.43
CA PHE A 4 11.11 73.41 18.18
C PHE A 4 10.98 72.48 16.97
N PHE A 5 11.71 72.79 15.88
CA PHE A 5 11.80 71.93 14.68
C PHE A 5 12.52 70.60 14.92
N HIS A 6 13.32 70.47 15.98
CA HIS A 6 13.99 69.22 16.34
C HIS A 6 13.07 68.30 17.15
N SER A 7 12.25 68.89 18.04
CA SER A 7 11.22 68.20 18.82
C SER A 7 10.13 67.57 17.94
N GLU A 8 9.54 68.33 17.01
CA GLU A 8 8.48 67.80 16.12
C GLU A 8 8.98 66.69 15.21
N ARG A 9 10.24 66.78 14.74
CA ARG A 9 10.87 65.70 13.96
C ARG A 9 11.04 64.41 14.76
N GLN A 10 11.40 64.52 16.04
CA GLN A 10 11.51 63.35 16.92
C GLN A 10 10.16 62.70 17.23
N VAL A 11 9.10 63.51 17.41
CA VAL A 11 7.74 63.00 17.64
C VAL A 11 7.21 62.31 16.40
N SER A 12 7.35 62.95 15.22
CA SER A 12 6.95 62.37 13.93
C SER A 12 7.67 61.06 13.63
N MET A 13 9.00 60.97 13.84
CA MET A 13 9.75 59.72 13.65
C MET A 13 9.32 58.61 14.63
N LYS A 14 8.95 58.93 15.88
CA LYS A 14 8.44 57.95 16.85
C LYS A 14 7.04 57.46 16.51
N GLU A 15 6.16 58.31 15.99
CA GLU A 15 4.84 57.88 15.51
C GLU A 15 4.95 57.03 14.25
N GLN A 16 5.79 57.43 13.29
CA GLN A 16 6.00 56.67 12.07
C GLN A 16 6.63 55.30 12.37
N SER A 17 7.55 55.19 13.33
CA SER A 17 8.10 53.89 13.76
C SER A 17 7.08 53.03 14.50
N ARG A 18 6.19 53.61 15.31
CA ARG A 18 5.08 52.89 15.99
C ARG A 18 4.05 52.38 14.99
N VAL A 19 3.69 53.17 13.98
CA VAL A 19 2.76 52.77 12.91
C VAL A 19 3.38 51.66 12.06
N ASN A 20 4.66 51.78 11.68
CA ASN A 20 5.37 50.71 10.97
C ASN A 20 5.46 49.43 11.81
N ASN A 21 5.81 49.52 13.11
CA ASN A 21 5.85 48.35 13.99
C ASN A 21 4.48 47.69 14.20
N LYS A 22 3.38 48.47 14.22
CA LYS A 22 2.02 47.90 14.24
C LYS A 22 1.70 47.18 12.93
N PHE A 23 2.07 47.73 11.78
CA PHE A 23 1.88 47.08 10.47
C PHE A 23 2.73 45.82 10.32
N LEU A 24 4.01 45.86 10.73
CA LEU A 24 4.91 44.70 10.72
C LEU A 24 4.43 43.60 11.70
N ARG A 25 4.03 43.95 12.94
CA ARG A 25 3.45 42.98 13.89
C ARG A 25 2.16 42.37 13.37
N ARG A 26 1.26 43.18 12.77
CA ARG A 26 0.00 42.70 12.19
C ARG A 26 0.26 41.74 11.03
N ARG A 27 1.19 42.07 10.11
CA ARG A 27 1.65 41.16 9.04
C ARG A 27 2.31 39.89 9.58
N GLN A 28 3.14 39.99 10.62
CA GLN A 28 3.75 38.83 11.27
C GLN A 28 2.72 37.93 11.93
N THR A 29 1.69 38.47 12.60
CA THR A 29 0.57 37.66 13.12
C THR A 29 -0.24 36.98 12.02
N TRP A 30 -0.46 37.63 10.87
CA TRP A 30 -1.11 36.99 9.73
C TRP A 30 -0.24 35.88 9.13
N ILE A 31 1.07 36.09 8.96
CA ILE A 31 2.01 35.06 8.48
C ILE A 31 2.10 33.88 9.46
N LEU A 32 2.13 34.15 10.76
CA LEU A 32 2.15 33.14 11.83
C LEU A 32 0.86 32.32 11.91
N LEU A 33 -0.26 32.80 11.37
CA LEU A 33 -1.52 32.06 11.32
C LEU A 33 -1.77 31.42 9.94
N THR A 34 -1.36 32.08 8.85
CA THR A 34 -1.58 31.56 7.48
C THR A 34 -0.62 30.44 7.14
N LEU A 35 0.63 30.46 7.61
CA LEU A 35 1.59 29.39 7.32
C LEU A 35 1.19 28.05 7.98
N PRO A 36 0.81 27.98 9.27
CA PRO A 36 0.31 26.75 9.87
C PRO A 36 -1.02 26.29 9.26
N ALA A 37 -1.94 27.22 8.96
CA ALA A 37 -3.21 26.89 8.31
C ALA A 37 -2.99 26.32 6.90
N PHE A 38 -2.05 26.89 6.14
CA PHE A 38 -1.66 26.39 4.83
C PHE A 38 -0.99 25.01 4.91
N LEU A 39 -0.07 24.81 5.85
CA LEU A 39 0.54 23.50 6.13
C LEU A 39 -0.50 22.46 6.54
N ALA A 40 -1.45 22.82 7.41
CA ALA A 40 -2.54 21.94 7.83
C ALA A 40 -3.47 21.59 6.65
N ALA A 41 -3.79 22.55 5.77
CA ALA A 41 -4.57 22.31 4.57
C ALA A 41 -3.84 21.39 3.58
N LEU A 42 -2.52 21.55 3.40
CA LEU A 42 -1.70 20.65 2.59
C LEU A 42 -1.62 19.25 3.18
N LEU A 43 -1.44 19.13 4.50
CA LEU A 43 -1.46 17.84 5.21
C LEU A 43 -2.81 17.15 5.06
N ALA A 44 -3.91 17.88 5.28
CA ALA A 44 -5.26 17.36 5.09
C ALA A 44 -5.44 16.87 3.65
N LEU A 45 -5.09 17.68 2.64
CA LEU A 45 -5.16 17.31 1.24
C LEU A 45 -4.30 16.07 0.93
N GLY A 46 -3.10 15.99 1.50
CA GLY A 46 -2.22 14.84 1.41
C GLY A 46 -2.89 13.59 1.96
N VAL A 47 -3.46 13.68 3.17
CA VAL A 47 -4.21 12.59 3.80
C VAL A 47 -5.35 12.12 2.89
N PHE A 48 -6.19 13.01 2.37
CA PHE A 48 -7.27 12.64 1.44
C PHE A 48 -6.79 11.92 0.18
N ARG A 49 -5.61 12.29 -0.34
CA ARG A 49 -5.10 11.75 -1.60
C ARG A 49 -4.31 10.47 -1.45
N VAL A 50 -3.66 10.22 -0.31
CA VAL A 50 -2.81 9.03 -0.14
C VAL A 50 -3.62 7.74 -0.28
N GLY A 51 -4.78 7.62 0.37
CA GLY A 51 -5.62 6.42 0.28
C GLY A 51 -6.06 6.10 -1.15
N LYS A 52 -6.58 7.11 -1.87
CA LYS A 52 -6.94 6.98 -3.30
C LYS A 52 -5.74 6.73 -4.19
N TRP A 53 -4.62 7.39 -3.89
CA TRP A 53 -3.38 7.15 -4.60
C TRP A 53 -3.11 5.66 -4.47
N LEU A 54 -2.90 5.10 -3.27
CA LEU A 54 -2.52 3.69 -3.00
C LEU A 54 -3.23 2.64 -3.85
N VAL A 55 -4.52 2.84 -4.15
CA VAL A 55 -5.31 1.95 -5.00
C VAL A 55 -5.00 2.16 -6.49
N VAL A 56 -4.46 1.13 -7.13
CA VAL A 56 -4.27 1.05 -8.59
C VAL A 56 -4.85 -0.25 -9.12
N GLU A 57 -5.29 -0.23 -10.36
CA GLU A 57 -5.91 -1.37 -11.00
C GLU A 57 -5.49 -1.42 -12.45
N ASP A 58 -5.07 -2.59 -12.90
CA ASP A 58 -4.82 -2.85 -14.31
C ASP A 58 -6.08 -3.42 -14.97
N ARG A 59 -6.17 -3.26 -16.30
CA ARG A 59 -7.20 -3.95 -17.08
C ARG A 59 -7.03 -5.46 -16.89
N ALA A 60 -8.14 -6.16 -16.73
CA ALA A 60 -8.14 -7.61 -16.59
C ALA A 60 -8.08 -8.25 -17.96
N GLU A 61 -6.89 -8.62 -18.41
CA GLU A 61 -6.66 -9.37 -19.64
C GLU A 61 -6.36 -10.85 -19.32
N PRO A 62 -6.59 -11.77 -20.26
CA PRO A 62 -6.26 -13.17 -20.03
C PRO A 62 -4.78 -13.40 -19.72
N GLY A 63 -4.51 -14.33 -18.80
CA GLY A 63 -3.17 -14.70 -18.36
C GLY A 63 -3.02 -16.20 -18.11
N ARG A 64 -1.79 -16.62 -17.82
CA ARG A 64 -1.44 -18.02 -17.53
C ARG A 64 -2.09 -18.53 -16.25
N ALA A 65 -2.16 -17.66 -15.24
CA ALA A 65 -2.69 -17.96 -13.93
C ALA A 65 -3.16 -16.69 -13.21
N ILE A 66 -4.12 -16.86 -12.31
CA ILE A 66 -4.53 -15.87 -11.32
C ILE A 66 -3.81 -16.21 -10.02
N VAL A 67 -3.04 -15.28 -9.46
CA VAL A 67 -2.26 -15.49 -8.25
C VAL A 67 -2.94 -14.78 -7.08
N VAL A 68 -3.29 -15.53 -6.04
CA VAL A 68 -3.79 -14.97 -4.78
C VAL A 68 -2.60 -14.65 -3.90
N LEU A 69 -2.30 -13.35 -3.71
CA LEU A 69 -1.22 -12.94 -2.80
C LEU A 69 -1.67 -13.04 -1.35
N SER A 70 -0.75 -13.44 -0.48
CA SER A 70 -0.95 -13.64 0.95
C SER A 70 -1.42 -12.36 1.65
N GLY A 71 -2.42 -12.46 2.51
CA GLY A 71 -2.96 -11.34 3.27
C GLY A 71 -4.31 -11.63 3.91
N HIS A 72 -5.15 -10.59 4.01
CA HIS A 72 -6.44 -10.72 4.67
C HIS A 72 -7.41 -11.58 3.86
N LEU A 73 -7.85 -12.67 4.48
CA LEU A 73 -8.93 -13.55 4.01
C LEU A 73 -10.30 -12.85 4.20
N PRO A 74 -11.34 -13.20 3.42
CA PRO A 74 -11.36 -14.15 2.29
C PRO A 74 -11.28 -13.45 0.92
N PHE A 75 -11.29 -12.12 0.89
CA PHE A 75 -11.68 -11.34 -0.28
C PHE A 75 -10.78 -11.55 -1.51
N ARG A 76 -9.47 -11.77 -1.30
CA ARG A 76 -8.54 -12.02 -2.42
C ARG A 76 -8.81 -13.35 -3.14
N ALA A 77 -9.11 -14.41 -2.39
CA ALA A 77 -9.50 -15.68 -2.99
C ALA A 77 -10.87 -15.58 -3.67
N MET A 78 -11.81 -14.81 -3.08
CA MET A 78 -13.12 -14.58 -3.71
C MET A 78 -12.99 -13.88 -5.07
N GLU A 79 -12.16 -12.84 -5.15
CA GLU A 79 -11.90 -12.15 -6.41
C GLU A 79 -11.21 -13.07 -7.43
N ALA A 80 -10.23 -13.86 -7.00
CA ALA A 80 -9.58 -14.82 -7.87
C ALA A 80 -10.57 -15.86 -8.44
N ALA A 81 -11.53 -16.33 -7.63
CA ALA A 81 -12.59 -17.21 -8.11
C ALA A 81 -13.47 -16.54 -9.18
N ARG A 82 -13.84 -15.26 -9.00
CA ARG A 82 -14.61 -14.50 -10.02
C ARG A 82 -13.83 -14.35 -11.32
N LEU A 83 -12.55 -14.02 -11.25
CA LEU A 83 -11.68 -13.90 -12.43
C LEU A 83 -11.54 -15.25 -13.15
N TYR A 84 -11.45 -16.35 -12.40
CA TYR A 84 -11.43 -17.71 -12.95
C TYR A 84 -12.73 -18.07 -13.67
N GLN A 85 -13.89 -17.81 -13.04
CA GLN A 85 -15.21 -18.04 -13.64
C GLN A 85 -15.43 -17.22 -14.92
N ARG A 86 -14.80 -16.03 -15.02
CA ARG A 86 -14.79 -15.21 -16.24
C ARG A 86 -13.86 -15.75 -17.34
N GLY A 87 -13.14 -16.85 -17.09
CA GLY A 87 -12.24 -17.47 -18.05
C GLY A 87 -10.92 -16.72 -18.27
N LEU A 88 -10.51 -15.83 -17.35
CA LEU A 88 -9.30 -15.03 -17.54
C LEU A 88 -8.01 -15.82 -17.36
N ALA A 89 -8.03 -16.94 -16.65
CA ALA A 89 -6.90 -17.85 -16.59
C ALA A 89 -7.38 -19.29 -16.31
N PRO A 90 -6.64 -20.30 -16.79
CA PRO A 90 -6.97 -21.71 -16.57
C PRO A 90 -6.60 -22.23 -15.18
N GLU A 91 -5.77 -21.51 -14.42
CA GLU A 91 -5.28 -21.91 -13.10
C GLU A 91 -5.38 -20.74 -12.10
N VAL A 92 -5.55 -21.10 -10.82
CA VAL A 92 -5.41 -20.21 -9.67
C VAL A 92 -4.24 -20.69 -8.83
N TRP A 93 -3.26 -19.82 -8.62
CA TRP A 93 -2.07 -20.09 -7.83
C TRP A 93 -2.20 -19.51 -6.43
N LEU A 94 -1.84 -20.32 -5.45
CA LEU A 94 -1.72 -19.95 -4.05
C LEU A 94 -0.25 -19.95 -3.65
N THR A 95 0.10 -19.08 -2.71
CA THR A 95 1.42 -19.00 -2.07
C THR A 95 1.25 -19.30 -0.58
N ARG A 96 2.31 -19.82 0.05
CA ARG A 96 2.33 -20.08 1.49
C ARG A 96 3.16 -19.05 2.23
N GLY A 97 2.48 -18.13 2.91
CA GLY A 97 3.10 -17.26 3.89
C GLY A 97 3.55 -18.06 5.12
N LYS A 98 4.85 -18.06 5.44
CA LYS A 98 5.36 -18.73 6.65
C LYS A 98 5.52 -17.78 7.83
N ARG A 99 5.18 -18.29 9.01
CA ARG A 99 5.52 -17.71 10.32
C ARG A 99 6.23 -18.78 11.15
N PRO A 100 7.53 -19.06 10.87
CA PRO A 100 8.19 -20.26 11.35
C PRO A 100 8.24 -20.37 12.88
N ALA A 101 8.39 -19.24 13.58
CA ALA A 101 8.46 -19.22 15.04
C ALA A 101 7.12 -19.58 15.66
N GLU A 102 6.04 -18.99 15.16
CA GLU A 102 4.67 -19.24 15.62
C GLU A 102 4.22 -20.65 15.25
N GLU A 103 4.45 -21.10 14.01
CA GLU A 103 4.14 -22.46 13.55
C GLU A 103 4.89 -23.51 14.39
N ALA A 104 6.18 -23.32 14.65
CA ALA A 104 6.95 -24.23 15.49
C ALA A 104 6.47 -24.24 16.95
N ALA A 105 6.07 -23.08 17.49
CA ALA A 105 5.51 -22.99 18.84
C ALA A 105 4.16 -23.71 18.94
N LEU A 106 3.28 -23.53 17.96
CA LEU A 106 1.98 -24.19 17.89
C LEU A 106 2.12 -25.71 17.73
N ALA A 107 3.04 -26.14 16.87
CA ALA A 107 3.34 -27.56 16.68
C ALA A 107 3.85 -28.23 17.96
N LYS A 108 4.71 -27.55 18.73
CA LYS A 108 5.18 -28.04 20.05
C LYS A 108 4.05 -28.21 21.06
N LEU A 109 2.99 -27.41 20.94
CA LEU A 109 1.79 -27.52 21.77
C LEU A 109 0.76 -28.51 21.23
N GLY A 110 1.01 -29.15 20.08
CA GLY A 110 0.05 -30.05 19.42
C GLY A 110 -1.18 -29.33 18.85
N ILE A 111 -1.09 -28.02 18.62
CA ILE A 111 -2.19 -27.21 18.10
C ILE A 111 -2.15 -27.23 16.57
N ASP A 112 -3.20 -27.75 15.94
CA ASP A 112 -3.38 -27.67 14.49
C ASP A 112 -3.74 -26.23 14.09
N TYR A 113 -2.89 -25.61 13.30
CA TYR A 113 -3.08 -24.26 12.77
C TYR A 113 -3.00 -24.31 11.25
N PRO A 114 -4.15 -24.38 10.55
CA PRO A 114 -4.16 -24.45 9.10
C PRO A 114 -3.54 -23.17 8.51
N PRO A 115 -2.60 -23.31 7.56
CA PRO A 115 -1.97 -22.14 6.95
C PRO A 115 -2.97 -21.38 6.07
N GLU A 116 -2.65 -20.14 5.75
CA GLU A 116 -3.51 -19.25 4.97
C GLU A 116 -3.92 -19.87 3.61
N ASP A 117 -3.01 -20.58 2.95
CA ASP A 117 -3.28 -21.26 1.68
C ASP A 117 -4.38 -22.32 1.79
N ALA A 118 -4.50 -23.00 2.94
CA ALA A 118 -5.56 -23.97 3.17
C ALA A 118 -6.94 -23.30 3.25
N TYR A 119 -7.03 -22.10 3.85
CA TYR A 119 -8.26 -21.32 3.86
C TYR A 119 -8.60 -20.76 2.47
N ASN A 120 -7.62 -20.20 1.77
CA ASN A 120 -7.81 -19.70 0.40
C ASN A 120 -8.31 -20.82 -0.54
N ARG A 121 -7.73 -22.03 -0.44
CA ARG A 121 -8.21 -23.20 -1.19
C ARG A 121 -9.68 -23.49 -0.92
N LYS A 122 -10.09 -23.52 0.36
CA LYS A 122 -11.50 -23.75 0.73
C LYS A 122 -12.42 -22.69 0.13
N VAL A 123 -12.03 -21.41 0.17
CA VAL A 123 -12.82 -20.32 -0.44
C VAL A 123 -12.98 -20.53 -1.95
N LEU A 124 -11.89 -20.81 -2.65
CA LEU A 124 -11.88 -21.06 -4.11
C LEU A 124 -12.79 -22.24 -4.48
N GLU A 125 -12.66 -23.37 -3.78
CA GLU A 125 -13.46 -24.58 -4.02
C GLU A 125 -14.95 -24.33 -3.75
N ARG A 126 -15.29 -23.62 -2.67
CA ARG A 126 -16.67 -23.23 -2.35
C ARG A 126 -17.27 -22.25 -3.36
N MET A 127 -16.43 -21.49 -4.06
CA MET A 127 -16.83 -20.64 -5.18
C MET A 127 -16.74 -21.35 -6.54
N GLY A 128 -16.59 -22.67 -6.57
CA GLY A 128 -16.68 -23.46 -7.79
C GLY A 128 -15.40 -23.53 -8.64
N VAL A 129 -14.25 -23.11 -8.10
CA VAL A 129 -12.96 -23.39 -8.75
C VAL A 129 -12.62 -24.87 -8.49
N PRO A 130 -12.44 -25.70 -9.52
CA PRO A 130 -12.16 -27.12 -9.31
C PRO A 130 -10.76 -27.29 -8.71
N GLY A 131 -10.59 -28.21 -7.76
CA GLY A 131 -9.32 -28.41 -7.04
C GLY A 131 -8.11 -28.64 -7.95
N ARG A 132 -8.30 -29.27 -9.13
CA ARG A 132 -7.28 -29.47 -10.16
C ARG A 132 -6.75 -28.18 -10.81
N ALA A 133 -7.53 -27.10 -10.77
CA ALA A 133 -7.12 -25.79 -11.25
C ALA A 133 -6.45 -24.95 -10.15
N ILE A 134 -6.45 -25.40 -8.89
CA ILE A 134 -5.86 -24.70 -7.75
C ILE A 134 -4.49 -25.30 -7.45
N ARG A 135 -3.43 -24.56 -7.81
CA ARG A 135 -2.05 -24.97 -7.60
C ARG A 135 -1.45 -24.20 -6.42
N LEU A 136 -0.87 -24.91 -5.45
CA LEU A 136 -0.03 -24.31 -4.44
C LEU A 136 1.40 -24.25 -4.99
N LEU A 137 2.01 -23.06 -4.99
CA LEU A 137 3.41 -22.91 -5.41
C LEU A 137 4.33 -23.39 -4.30
N GLU A 138 5.34 -24.18 -4.68
CA GLU A 138 6.32 -24.71 -3.73
C GLU A 138 7.33 -23.62 -3.35
N GLY A 139 7.44 -23.36 -2.05
CA GLY A 139 8.36 -22.38 -1.51
C GLY A 139 7.66 -21.50 -0.49
N ASP A 140 8.29 -21.39 0.67
CA ASP A 140 7.79 -20.53 1.73
C ASP A 140 8.18 -19.08 1.46
N VAL A 141 7.22 -18.19 1.64
CA VAL A 141 7.42 -16.75 1.41
C VAL A 141 7.17 -16.00 2.71
N ARG A 142 8.05 -15.05 3.04
CA ARG A 142 7.94 -14.26 4.28
C ARG A 142 7.46 -12.83 4.06
N ASN A 143 7.63 -12.33 2.84
CA ASN A 143 7.27 -10.98 2.47
C ASN A 143 6.85 -10.91 1.01
N THR A 144 6.20 -9.81 0.63
CA THR A 144 5.73 -9.56 -0.74
C THR A 144 6.84 -9.72 -1.79
N ALA A 145 8.10 -9.37 -1.49
CA ALA A 145 9.18 -9.51 -2.45
C ALA A 145 9.57 -10.98 -2.71
N GLU A 146 9.61 -11.81 -1.67
CA GLU A 146 9.82 -13.26 -1.82
C GLU A 146 8.66 -13.93 -2.55
N GLU A 147 7.43 -13.51 -2.23
CA GLU A 147 6.22 -13.97 -2.87
C GLU A 147 6.21 -13.69 -4.37
N LEU A 148 6.47 -12.44 -4.76
CA LEU A 148 6.51 -12.07 -6.17
C LEU A 148 7.68 -12.71 -6.92
N ARG A 149 8.83 -12.96 -6.27
CA ARG A 149 9.91 -13.75 -6.87
C ARG A 149 9.53 -15.22 -7.07
N LEU A 150 8.77 -15.81 -6.15
CA LEU A 150 8.29 -17.18 -6.32
C LEU A 150 7.38 -17.27 -7.55
N VAL A 151 6.43 -16.34 -7.67
CA VAL A 151 5.54 -16.24 -8.83
C VAL A 151 6.32 -16.05 -10.13
N GLU A 152 7.30 -15.16 -10.14
CA GLU A 152 8.14 -14.92 -11.32
C GLU A 152 8.93 -16.17 -11.74
N ARG A 153 9.51 -16.91 -10.78
CA ARG A 153 10.22 -18.18 -11.08
C ARG A 153 9.28 -19.21 -11.71
N GLU A 154 8.09 -19.40 -11.13
CA GLU A 154 7.08 -20.33 -11.65
C GLU A 154 6.62 -19.92 -13.05
N LEU A 155 6.40 -18.63 -13.27
CA LEU A 155 6.01 -18.09 -14.57
C LEU A 155 7.09 -18.28 -15.63
N LYS A 156 8.37 -18.10 -15.27
CA LYS A 156 9.52 -18.35 -16.15
C LYS A 156 9.62 -19.82 -16.55
N MET A 157 9.44 -20.75 -15.61
CA MET A 157 9.45 -22.19 -15.90
C MET A 157 8.34 -22.59 -16.89
N LEU A 158 7.25 -21.83 -16.93
CA LEU A 158 6.13 -22.04 -17.84
C LEU A 158 6.19 -21.17 -19.12
N GLY A 159 7.36 -20.59 -19.42
CA GLY A 159 7.60 -19.86 -20.67
C GLY A 159 7.34 -18.34 -20.63
N GLY A 160 7.35 -17.70 -19.46
CA GLY A 160 7.40 -16.24 -19.33
C GLY A 160 6.10 -15.51 -19.71
N GLN A 161 4.96 -16.17 -19.52
CA GLN A 161 3.63 -15.63 -19.87
C GLN A 161 3.19 -14.50 -18.92
N LYS A 162 1.96 -14.01 -19.08
CA LYS A 162 1.35 -13.00 -18.19
C LYS A 162 0.67 -13.65 -16.99
N VAL A 163 0.70 -13.02 -15.82
CA VAL A 163 -0.10 -13.42 -14.64
C VAL A 163 -1.00 -12.29 -14.15
N ILE A 164 -2.09 -12.65 -13.50
CA ILE A 164 -2.99 -11.71 -12.84
C ILE A 164 -2.74 -11.80 -11.33
N LEU A 165 -2.23 -10.75 -10.72
CA LEU A 165 -1.93 -10.69 -9.28
C LEU A 165 -3.13 -10.10 -8.54
N VAL A 166 -3.75 -10.88 -7.65
CA VAL A 166 -4.90 -10.45 -6.85
C VAL A 166 -4.46 -10.09 -5.43
N THR A 167 -4.83 -8.89 -4.98
CA THR A 167 -4.46 -8.37 -3.66
C THR A 167 -5.55 -7.48 -3.05
N SER A 168 -5.28 -6.91 -1.87
CA SER A 168 -6.18 -5.96 -1.20
C SER A 168 -6.06 -4.56 -1.81
N LYS A 169 -7.14 -3.77 -1.78
CA LYS A 169 -7.19 -2.40 -2.35
C LYS A 169 -5.97 -1.54 -2.01
N PRO A 170 -5.61 -1.32 -0.73
CA PRO A 170 -4.49 -0.44 -0.38
C PRO A 170 -3.14 -0.98 -0.83
N HIS A 171 -3.05 -2.30 -1.06
CA HIS A 171 -1.79 -3.00 -1.30
C HIS A 171 -1.37 -3.03 -2.78
N THR A 172 -2.31 -2.72 -3.69
CA THR A 172 -2.12 -2.79 -5.15
C THR A 172 -0.90 -2.03 -5.67
N ARG A 173 -0.67 -0.76 -5.27
CA ARG A 173 0.51 -0.03 -5.77
C ARG A 173 1.81 -0.63 -5.29
N ARG A 174 1.90 -1.09 -4.04
CA ARG A 174 3.13 -1.72 -3.53
C ARG A 174 3.43 -2.98 -4.32
N VAL A 175 2.43 -3.83 -4.57
CA VAL A 175 2.58 -5.03 -5.40
C VAL A 175 3.10 -4.66 -6.79
N LYS A 176 2.47 -3.69 -7.46
CA LYS A 176 2.87 -3.24 -8.80
C LYS A 176 4.30 -2.69 -8.84
N ALA A 177 4.67 -1.86 -7.88
CA ALA A 177 6.01 -1.31 -7.76
C ALA A 177 7.06 -2.39 -7.48
N THR A 178 6.72 -3.34 -6.59
CA THR A 178 7.60 -4.45 -6.22
C THR A 178 7.83 -5.38 -7.40
N TRP A 179 6.78 -5.76 -8.13
CA TRP A 179 6.91 -6.57 -9.35
C TRP A 179 7.86 -5.90 -10.34
N ARG A 180 7.62 -4.63 -10.69
CA ARG A 180 8.46 -3.87 -11.62
C ARG A 180 9.92 -3.78 -11.19
N ALA A 181 10.17 -3.60 -9.88
CA ALA A 181 11.53 -3.52 -9.36
C ALA A 181 12.27 -4.86 -9.38
N LEU A 182 11.55 -5.98 -9.28
CA LEU A 182 12.15 -7.32 -9.14
C LEU A 182 12.26 -8.08 -10.46
N THR A 183 11.35 -7.85 -11.42
CA THR A 183 11.17 -8.74 -12.57
C THR A 183 11.58 -8.12 -13.91
N ALA A 184 12.33 -7.00 -13.88
CA ALA A 184 12.62 -6.06 -14.98
C ALA A 184 13.25 -6.64 -16.28
N ALA A 185 12.59 -7.62 -16.91
CA ALA A 185 12.74 -8.13 -18.28
C ALA A 185 11.84 -9.36 -18.60
N ALA A 186 11.24 -10.08 -17.63
CA ALA A 186 10.87 -11.49 -17.87
C ALA A 186 9.39 -11.90 -17.70
N GLY A 187 8.50 -11.02 -17.22
CA GLY A 187 7.09 -11.40 -17.05
C GLY A 187 6.14 -10.22 -16.93
N GLN A 188 5.01 -10.31 -17.62
CA GLN A 188 3.93 -9.32 -17.50
C GLN A 188 3.06 -9.68 -16.29
N ALA A 189 2.74 -8.70 -15.46
CA ALA A 189 1.77 -8.87 -14.38
C ALA A 189 0.75 -7.75 -14.39
N GLU A 190 -0.51 -8.12 -14.24
CA GLU A 190 -1.63 -7.22 -14.07
C GLU A 190 -2.11 -7.29 -12.64
N VAL A 191 -2.23 -6.14 -11.97
CA VAL A 191 -2.66 -6.10 -10.58
C VAL A 191 -4.16 -5.82 -10.49
N ARG A 192 -4.86 -6.68 -9.75
CA ARG A 192 -6.29 -6.60 -9.44
C ARG A 192 -6.48 -6.49 -7.94
N TYR A 193 -7.44 -5.70 -7.49
CA TYR A 193 -7.87 -5.71 -6.10
C TYR A 193 -9.15 -6.53 -5.92
N ALA A 194 -9.37 -7.02 -4.70
CA ALA A 194 -10.64 -7.60 -4.34
C ALA A 194 -11.72 -6.52 -4.14
N ASP A 195 -12.79 -6.55 -4.93
CA ASP A 195 -13.86 -5.55 -4.89
C ASP A 195 -14.56 -5.49 -3.52
N ASP A 196 -14.75 -6.65 -2.89
CA ASP A 196 -15.44 -6.80 -1.62
C ASP A 196 -14.57 -6.41 -0.40
N ASP A 197 -13.30 -6.08 -0.61
CA ASP A 197 -12.41 -5.59 0.44
C ASP A 197 -13.02 -4.32 1.10
N PRO A 198 -13.22 -4.30 2.43
CA PRO A 198 -13.92 -3.21 3.12
C PRO A 198 -13.12 -1.90 3.16
N PHE A 199 -11.85 -1.90 2.75
CA PHE A 199 -11.00 -0.71 2.76
C PHE A 199 -11.63 0.47 2.01
N ASN A 200 -11.72 1.62 2.70
CA ASN A 200 -12.27 2.85 2.11
C ASN A 200 -11.17 3.87 1.77
N PRO A 201 -10.74 3.99 0.50
CA PRO A 201 -9.69 4.93 0.12
C PRO A 201 -10.06 6.40 0.33
N LYS A 202 -11.35 6.72 0.47
CA LYS A 202 -11.85 8.09 0.68
C LYS A 202 -11.93 8.49 2.14
N ARG A 203 -11.86 7.54 3.09
CA ARG A 203 -12.08 7.77 4.53
C ARG A 203 -11.13 6.93 5.40
N TRP A 204 -9.97 6.57 4.85
CA TRP A 204 -9.03 5.62 5.45
C TRP A 204 -8.48 6.04 6.83
N TRP A 205 -8.52 7.33 7.17
CA TRP A 205 -8.06 7.83 8.48
C TRP A 205 -9.11 7.69 9.59
N GLU A 206 -10.34 7.31 9.26
CA GLU A 206 -11.44 7.27 10.25
C GLU A 206 -11.41 6.02 11.13
N ASN A 207 -10.73 4.96 10.69
CA ASN A 207 -10.58 3.74 11.47
C ASN A 207 -9.10 3.30 11.53
N THR A 208 -8.75 2.64 12.63
CA THR A 208 -7.37 2.25 12.92
C THR A 208 -6.83 1.22 11.93
N GLU A 209 -7.68 0.32 11.42
CA GLU A 209 -7.27 -0.74 10.50
C GLU A 209 -6.79 -0.16 9.16
N ASP A 210 -7.61 0.69 8.54
CA ASP A 210 -7.28 1.37 7.29
C ASP A 210 -6.09 2.33 7.46
N ALA A 211 -6.00 3.05 8.58
CA ALA A 211 -4.89 3.94 8.87
C ALA A 211 -3.55 3.20 9.01
N LEU A 212 -3.55 2.05 9.69
CA LEU A 212 -2.38 1.18 9.78
C LEU A 212 -2.05 0.53 8.43
N ALA A 213 -3.05 0.14 7.65
CA ALA A 213 -2.84 -0.38 6.30
C ALA A 213 -2.14 0.67 5.43
N VAL A 214 -2.69 1.88 5.32
CA VAL A 214 -2.08 2.99 4.56
C VAL A 214 -0.65 3.26 5.01
N SER A 215 -0.41 3.33 6.31
CA SER A 215 0.94 3.57 6.85
C SER A 215 1.92 2.47 6.43
N ARG A 216 1.56 1.20 6.58
CA ARG A 216 2.38 0.05 6.16
C ARG A 216 2.65 0.07 4.66
N GLU A 217 1.67 0.44 3.85
CA GLU A 217 1.84 0.52 2.40
C GLU A 217 2.76 1.68 1.98
N CYS A 218 2.68 2.83 2.64
CA CYS A 218 3.61 3.95 2.44
C CYS A 218 5.06 3.55 2.78
N PHE A 219 5.31 2.97 3.96
CA PHE A 219 6.65 2.51 4.34
C PHE A 219 7.16 1.39 3.42
N GLY A 220 6.27 0.48 3.02
CA GLY A 220 6.62 -0.58 2.08
C GLY A 220 7.01 -0.04 0.70
N LEU A 221 6.32 0.98 0.19
CA LEU A 221 6.68 1.65 -1.07
C LEU A 221 8.02 2.38 -0.98
N LEU A 222 8.29 3.06 0.14
CA LEU A 222 9.61 3.65 0.39
C LEU A 222 10.71 2.59 0.38
N ASN A 223 10.47 1.43 1.00
CA ASN A 223 11.42 0.32 0.98
C ASN A 223 11.68 -0.18 -0.46
N VAL A 224 10.65 -0.28 -1.31
CA VAL A 224 10.80 -0.65 -2.72
C VAL A 224 11.67 0.37 -3.46
N TRP A 225 11.37 1.66 -3.32
CA TRP A 225 12.11 2.72 -4.03
C TRP A 225 13.55 2.90 -3.54
N ALA A 226 13.82 2.55 -2.27
CA ALA A 226 15.16 2.54 -1.71
C ALA A 226 15.97 1.28 -2.08
N GLY A 227 15.41 0.33 -2.85
CA GLY A 227 16.11 -0.88 -3.26
C GLY A 227 16.09 -2.01 -2.22
N PHE A 228 15.03 -2.10 -1.43
CA PHE A 228 14.82 -3.12 -0.38
C PHE A 228 15.91 -3.15 0.72
N PRO A 229 16.26 -2.01 1.36
CA PRO A 229 17.20 -1.98 2.48
C PRO A 229 16.66 -2.74 3.71
N VAL A 230 15.35 -2.69 3.95
CA VAL A 230 14.71 -3.44 5.03
C VAL A 230 14.38 -4.83 4.53
N ARG A 231 15.09 -5.82 5.07
CA ARG A 231 14.85 -7.25 4.84
C ARG A 231 14.26 -7.84 6.11
N GLN A 232 13.31 -8.75 5.98
CA GLN A 232 12.92 -9.55 7.14
C GLN A 232 14.09 -10.47 7.53
N GLU A 233 14.38 -10.56 8.83
CA GLU A 233 15.46 -11.40 9.35
C GLU A 233 15.28 -12.85 8.88
N ARG A 234 16.36 -13.43 8.33
CA ARG A 234 16.48 -14.87 8.17
C ARG A 234 17.00 -15.43 9.49
N ARG A 235 16.13 -15.62 10.47
CA ARG A 235 16.45 -16.50 11.61
C ARG A 235 16.12 -17.94 11.25
#